data_AF-A0A4Q9VC35-F1
#
_entry.id   AF-A0A4Q9VC35-F1
#
_cell.length_a   1.000
_cell.length_b   1.000
_cell.length_c   1.000
_cell.angle_alpha   90.00
_cell.angle_beta   90.00
_cell.angle_gamma   90.00
#
_symmetry.space_group_name_H-M   'P 1'
#
loop_
_entity.id
_entity.type
_entity.pdbx_description
1 polymer ?
#
loop_
_entity_poly.entity_id
_entity_poly.type
_entity_poly.pdbx_seq_one_letter_code
_entity_poly.pdbx_strand_id
1 'polypeptide(L)'
;MALMSGIQRRRSGVYEYRVMVPKALAKKPAPDHLHSRFSDLINAKTGCFKGEVARSLHTSDPLEAKKRGRRVGVELHELTEAAVKAFRLPEVITPAPAIPREEITEIAAEIQAEWLAWDEEQREGGDDRRFSSTAEERQSRFPDVLSLQFGPDDGGMELDVLISAEN
;
A
#
# COMPACT_ATOMS: atom_id res chain seq x y z
N MET A 1 -4.00 18.48 -29.68
CA MET A 1 -3.91 18.73 -28.23
C MET A 1 -4.60 20.04 -27.93
N ALA A 2 -5.83 20.01 -27.40
CA ALA A 2 -6.76 21.15 -27.46
C ALA A 2 -6.63 22.12 -26.27
N LEU A 3 -6.64 23.41 -26.63
CA LEU A 3 -6.54 24.63 -25.82
C LEU A 3 -7.37 24.62 -24.52
N MET A 4 -6.72 24.42 -23.38
CA MET A 4 -7.32 24.66 -22.05
C MET A 4 -7.36 26.16 -21.74
N SER A 5 -8.46 26.81 -22.08
CA SER A 5 -8.87 28.05 -21.43
C SER A 5 -10.31 27.91 -20.92
N GLY A 6 -10.50 26.97 -20.00
CA GLY A 6 -11.73 26.87 -19.18
C GLY A 6 -11.93 28.05 -18.22
N ILE A 7 -11.11 29.10 -18.32
CA ILE A 7 -11.16 30.28 -17.47
C ILE A 7 -12.26 31.21 -17.98
N GLN A 8 -13.21 31.53 -17.13
CA GLN A 8 -14.32 32.44 -17.41
C GLN A 8 -14.38 33.54 -16.35
N ARG A 9 -14.77 34.76 -16.74
CA ARG A 9 -14.98 35.87 -15.81
C ARG A 9 -16.44 35.92 -15.37
N ARG A 10 -16.70 35.92 -14.07
CA ARG A 10 -18.06 36.11 -13.54
C ARG A 10 -18.51 37.57 -13.65
N ARG A 11 -19.83 37.79 -13.53
CA ARG A 11 -20.40 39.14 -13.38
C ARG A 11 -19.83 39.91 -12.19
N SER A 12 -19.40 39.20 -11.14
CA SER A 12 -18.71 39.78 -9.98
C SER A 12 -17.27 40.24 -10.24
N GLY A 13 -16.74 40.03 -11.45
CA GLY A 13 -15.37 40.37 -11.83
C GLY A 13 -14.31 39.33 -11.46
N VAL A 14 -14.64 38.34 -10.62
CA VAL A 14 -13.77 37.22 -10.23
C VAL A 14 -13.76 36.14 -11.31
N TYR A 15 -12.58 35.58 -11.59
CA TYR A 15 -12.43 34.47 -12.54
C TYR A 15 -12.79 33.12 -11.90
N GLU A 16 -13.38 32.23 -12.68
CA GLU A 16 -13.60 30.82 -12.36
C GLU A 16 -12.99 29.93 -13.46
N TYR A 17 -12.59 28.72 -13.09
CA TYR A 17 -12.24 27.68 -14.04
C TYR A 17 -13.40 26.70 -14.14
N ARG A 18 -13.76 26.35 -15.37
CA ARG A 18 -14.95 25.58 -15.70
C ARG A 18 -14.60 24.52 -16.74
N VAL A 19 -15.01 23.29 -16.47
CA VAL A 19 -14.73 22.14 -17.32
C VAL A 19 -15.91 21.19 -17.35
N MET A 20 -16.15 20.62 -18.53
CA MET A 20 -17.16 19.58 -18.70
C MET A 20 -16.66 18.26 -18.14
N VAL A 21 -17.51 17.57 -17.39
CA VAL A 21 -17.23 16.22 -16.92
C VAL A 21 -17.31 15.26 -18.11
N PRO A 22 -16.44 14.24 -18.22
CA PRO A 22 -16.50 13.27 -19.29
C PRO A 22 -17.87 12.61 -19.40
N LYS A 23 -18.36 12.40 -20.64
CA LYS A 23 -19.66 11.75 -20.93
C LYS A 23 -19.82 10.37 -20.26
N ALA A 24 -18.70 9.70 -19.98
CA ALA A 24 -18.68 8.43 -19.27
C ALA A 24 -19.25 8.53 -17.84
N LEU A 25 -19.16 9.70 -17.20
CA LEU A 25 -19.63 9.98 -15.85
C LEU A 25 -20.81 10.94 -15.82
N ALA A 26 -20.81 11.96 -16.67
CA ALA A 26 -21.75 13.08 -16.59
C ALA A 26 -23.22 12.62 -16.46
N LYS A 27 -23.91 13.13 -15.42
CA LYS A 27 -25.31 12.83 -15.08
C LYS A 27 -25.61 11.38 -14.71
N LYS A 28 -24.62 10.49 -14.63
CA LYS A 28 -24.83 9.12 -14.17
C LYS A 28 -24.94 9.06 -12.65
N PRO A 29 -25.70 8.08 -12.10
CA PRO A 29 -25.72 7.83 -10.67
C PRO A 29 -24.31 7.43 -10.20
N ALA A 30 -23.85 8.03 -9.11
CA ALA A 30 -22.59 7.66 -8.48
C ALA A 30 -22.86 6.60 -7.39
N PRO A 31 -22.14 5.47 -7.40
CA PRO A 31 -22.18 4.49 -6.32
C PRO A 31 -21.84 5.11 -4.96
N ASP A 32 -22.52 4.68 -3.89
CA ASP A 32 -22.42 5.28 -2.55
C ASP A 32 -20.99 5.40 -2.01
N HIS A 33 -20.14 4.39 -2.25
CA HIS A 33 -18.73 4.39 -1.84
C HIS A 33 -17.90 5.52 -2.49
N LEU A 34 -18.35 6.08 -3.62
CA LEU A 34 -17.68 7.19 -4.32
C LEU A 34 -18.09 8.57 -3.82
N HIS A 35 -19.17 8.71 -3.02
CA HIS A 35 -19.69 10.01 -2.61
C HIS A 35 -18.74 10.78 -1.70
N SER A 36 -18.10 10.09 -0.77
CA SER A 36 -17.13 10.70 0.15
C SER A 36 -15.84 11.12 -0.56
N ARG A 37 -15.37 10.29 -1.51
CA ARG A 37 -14.10 10.49 -2.21
C ARG A 37 -14.19 11.53 -3.34
N PHE A 38 -15.33 11.62 -4.01
CA PHE A 38 -15.52 12.48 -5.20
C PHE A 38 -16.66 13.49 -5.03
N SER A 39 -16.85 14.01 -3.81
CA SER A 39 -17.90 14.98 -3.45
C SER A 39 -17.92 16.22 -4.37
N ASP A 40 -16.74 16.66 -4.83
CA ASP A 40 -16.62 17.81 -5.74
C ASP A 40 -17.24 17.55 -7.11
N LEU A 41 -17.24 16.29 -7.56
CA LEU A 41 -17.81 15.86 -8.83
C LEU A 41 -19.27 15.39 -8.70
N ILE A 42 -19.76 15.13 -7.49
CA ILE A 42 -21.09 14.55 -7.23
C ILE A 42 -22.04 15.61 -6.68
N ASN A 43 -23.28 15.59 -7.15
CA ASN A 43 -24.34 16.39 -6.56
C ASN A 43 -24.94 15.67 -5.35
N ALA A 44 -24.67 16.17 -4.14
CA ALA A 44 -25.16 15.58 -2.89
C ALA A 44 -26.68 15.41 -2.83
N LYS A 45 -27.46 16.22 -3.56
CA LYS A 45 -28.93 16.12 -3.56
C LYS A 45 -29.45 14.98 -4.45
N THR A 46 -28.76 14.71 -5.56
CA THR A 46 -29.23 13.73 -6.55
C THR A 46 -28.42 12.45 -6.56
N GLY A 47 -27.26 12.44 -5.90
CA GLY A 47 -26.30 11.34 -5.95
C GLY A 47 -25.70 11.09 -7.33
N CYS A 48 -25.85 12.03 -8.27
CA CYS A 48 -25.34 11.88 -9.63
C CYS A 48 -24.07 12.72 -9.83
N PHE A 49 -23.20 12.27 -10.73
CA PHE A 49 -22.09 13.09 -11.21
C PHE A 49 -22.62 14.35 -11.90
N LYS A 50 -22.00 15.50 -11.58
CA LYS A 50 -22.25 16.79 -12.23
C LYS A 50 -21.91 16.67 -13.72
N GLY A 51 -22.60 17.44 -14.56
CA GLY A 51 -22.26 17.55 -15.99
C GLY A 51 -21.10 18.51 -16.26
N GLU A 52 -20.91 19.46 -15.35
CA GLU A 52 -19.92 20.51 -15.42
C GLU A 52 -19.46 20.85 -14.01
N VAL A 53 -18.16 21.12 -13.88
CA VAL A 53 -17.53 21.51 -12.61
C VAL A 53 -16.93 22.89 -12.79
N ALA A 54 -17.29 23.80 -11.89
CA ALA A 54 -16.77 25.15 -11.85
C ALA A 54 -16.10 25.39 -10.49
N ARG A 55 -14.89 25.96 -10.51
CA ARG A 55 -14.12 26.31 -9.32
C ARG A 55 -13.65 27.76 -9.42
N SER A 56 -13.94 28.55 -8.40
CA SER A 56 -13.48 29.94 -8.32
C SER A 56 -11.95 30.00 -8.29
N LEU A 57 -11.36 30.93 -9.03
CA LEU A 57 -9.93 31.23 -8.98
C LEU A 57 -9.60 32.30 -7.93
N HIS A 58 -10.63 32.90 -7.31
CA HIS A 58 -10.49 33.91 -6.24
C HIS A 58 -9.55 35.06 -6.60
N THR A 59 -9.56 35.48 -7.86
CA THR A 59 -8.79 36.63 -8.36
C THR A 59 -9.57 37.33 -9.47
N SER A 60 -9.38 38.64 -9.58
CA SER A 60 -9.87 39.47 -10.67
C SER A 60 -8.75 39.89 -11.64
N ASP A 61 -7.49 39.52 -11.37
CA ASP A 61 -6.36 39.77 -12.26
C ASP A 61 -6.28 38.69 -13.35
N PRO A 62 -6.31 39.04 -14.66
CA PRO A 62 -6.19 38.08 -15.74
C PRO A 62 -4.87 37.30 -15.76
N LEU A 63 -3.74 37.88 -15.33
CA LEU A 63 -2.46 37.18 -15.34
C LEU A 63 -2.40 36.12 -14.24
N GLU A 64 -2.82 36.49 -13.03
CA GLU A 64 -2.95 35.56 -11.92
C GLU A 64 -4.01 34.47 -12.20
N ALA A 65 -5.14 34.83 -12.81
CA ALA A 65 -6.17 33.87 -13.22
C ALA A 65 -5.62 32.80 -14.17
N LYS A 66 -4.75 33.17 -15.13
CA LYS A 66 -4.11 32.19 -16.03
C LYS A 66 -3.20 31.23 -15.26
N LYS A 67 -2.42 31.72 -14.29
CA LYS A 67 -1.53 30.88 -13.47
C LYS A 67 -2.33 29.91 -12.61
N ARG A 68 -3.32 30.43 -11.86
CA ARG A 68 -4.19 29.61 -10.99
C ARG A 68 -5.05 28.64 -11.80
N GLY A 69 -5.56 29.08 -12.95
CA GLY A 69 -6.39 28.27 -13.84
C GLY A 69 -5.66 27.05 -14.41
N ARG A 70 -4.34 27.15 -14.69
CA ARG A 70 -3.54 25.97 -15.08
C ARG A 70 -3.47 24.94 -13.96
N ARG A 71 -3.19 25.38 -12.73
CA ARG A 71 -3.12 24.48 -11.55
C ARG A 71 -4.46 23.80 -11.29
N VAL A 72 -5.54 24.58 -11.23
CA VAL A 72 -6.90 24.07 -11.03
C VAL A 72 -7.32 23.13 -12.16
N GLY A 73 -6.92 23.41 -13.40
CA GLY A 73 -7.17 22.54 -14.55
C GLY A 73 -6.52 21.16 -14.41
N VAL A 74 -5.27 21.11 -13.96
CA VAL A 74 -4.57 19.84 -13.68
C VAL A 74 -5.25 19.08 -12.56
N GLU A 75 -5.52 19.72 -11.43
CA GLU A 75 -6.20 19.10 -10.28
C GLU A 75 -7.57 18.51 -10.67
N LEU A 76 -8.38 19.27 -11.41
CA LEU A 76 -9.69 18.80 -11.87
C LEU A 76 -9.57 17.67 -12.90
N HIS A 77 -8.56 17.72 -13.78
CA HIS A 77 -8.32 16.66 -14.74
C HIS A 77 -7.96 15.35 -14.03
N GLU A 78 -6.99 15.37 -13.12
CA GLU A 78 -6.59 14.22 -12.31
C GLU A 78 -7.76 13.65 -11.50
N LEU A 79 -8.56 14.53 -10.89
CA LEU A 79 -9.77 14.15 -10.15
C LEU A 79 -10.79 13.44 -11.07
N THR A 80 -11.03 13.98 -12.27
CA THR A 80 -11.95 13.35 -13.22
C THR A 80 -11.43 12.02 -13.75
N GLU A 81 -10.12 11.88 -14.00
CA GLU A 81 -9.54 10.60 -14.42
C GLU A 81 -9.64 9.55 -13.32
N ALA A 82 -9.34 9.93 -12.08
CA ALA A 82 -9.49 9.04 -10.92
C ALA A 82 -10.94 8.57 -10.75
N ALA A 83 -11.91 9.48 -10.91
CA ALA A 83 -13.33 9.13 -10.87
C ALA A 83 -13.75 8.21 -12.03
N VAL A 84 -13.22 8.41 -13.25
CA VAL A 84 -13.50 7.51 -14.38
C VAL A 84 -12.96 6.11 -14.10
N LYS A 85 -11.74 6.00 -13.56
CA LYS A 85 -11.14 4.70 -13.19
C LYS A 85 -11.96 4.01 -12.11
N ALA A 86 -12.30 4.73 -11.03
CA ALA A 86 -13.09 4.20 -9.92
C ALA A 86 -14.54 3.83 -10.33
N PHE A 87 -15.12 4.53 -11.30
CA PHE A 87 -16.45 4.18 -11.82
C PHE A 87 -16.45 3.00 -12.79
N ARG A 88 -15.34 2.79 -13.52
CA ARG A 88 -15.19 1.68 -14.48
C ARG A 88 -14.80 0.37 -13.83
N LEU A 89 -13.99 0.44 -12.80
CA LEU A 89 -13.76 -0.70 -11.94
C LEU A 89 -15.04 -0.85 -11.12
N PRO A 90 -15.88 -1.88 -11.33
CA PRO A 90 -16.71 -2.30 -10.22
C PRO A 90 -15.69 -2.67 -9.15
N GLU A 91 -15.52 -1.81 -8.14
CA GLU A 91 -15.00 -2.27 -6.87
C GLU A 91 -16.09 -3.23 -6.41
N VAL A 92 -15.93 -4.49 -6.84
CA VAL A 92 -16.70 -5.61 -6.36
C VAL A 92 -16.28 -5.68 -4.89
N ILE A 93 -16.94 -4.88 -4.07
CA ILE A 93 -17.08 -5.16 -2.66
C ILE A 93 -18.03 -6.37 -2.61
N THR A 94 -17.61 -7.49 -3.19
CA THR A 94 -17.94 -8.76 -2.58
C THR A 94 -17.27 -8.66 -1.23
N PRO A 95 -18.00 -8.66 -0.11
CA PRO A 95 -17.36 -9.04 1.14
C PRO A 95 -16.60 -10.32 0.80
N ALA A 96 -15.28 -10.33 1.03
CA ALA A 96 -14.52 -11.57 0.89
C ALA A 96 -15.35 -12.64 1.61
N PRO A 97 -15.60 -13.81 0.98
CA PRO A 97 -16.38 -14.85 1.63
C PRO A 97 -15.81 -15.01 3.02
N ALA A 98 -16.67 -14.85 4.04
CA ALA A 98 -16.22 -14.89 5.41
C ALA A 98 -15.58 -16.26 5.62
N ILE A 99 -14.26 -16.29 5.72
CA ILE A 99 -13.52 -17.52 5.95
C ILE A 99 -14.04 -18.04 7.29
N PRO A 100 -14.70 -19.22 7.33
CA PRO A 100 -15.20 -19.78 8.57
C PRO A 100 -14.03 -19.94 9.55
N ARG A 101 -14.30 -19.77 10.85
CA ARG A 101 -13.25 -19.90 11.87
C ARG A 101 -12.55 -21.25 11.82
N GLU A 102 -13.26 -22.29 11.39
CA GLU A 102 -12.74 -23.64 11.19
C GLU A 102 -11.64 -23.68 10.11
N GLU A 103 -11.86 -23.03 8.97
CA GLU A 103 -10.85 -22.92 7.90
C GLU A 103 -9.63 -22.09 8.34
N ILE A 104 -9.84 -21.05 9.16
CA ILE A 104 -8.71 -20.30 9.75
C ILE A 104 -7.88 -21.21 10.68
N THR A 105 -8.54 -22.06 11.48
CA THR A 105 -7.84 -23.00 12.37
C THR A 105 -7.11 -24.09 11.60
N GLU A 106 -7.66 -24.58 10.50
CA GLU A 106 -7.01 -25.56 9.62
C GLU A 106 -5.76 -24.98 8.96
N ILE A 107 -5.87 -23.77 8.38
CA ILE A 107 -4.72 -23.06 7.78
C ILE A 107 -3.63 -22.81 8.83
N ALA A 108 -4.01 -22.39 10.05
CA ALA A 108 -3.04 -22.16 11.12
C ALA A 108 -2.32 -23.45 11.54
N ALA A 109 -3.04 -24.58 11.61
CA ALA A 109 -2.46 -25.87 11.94
C ALA A 109 -1.52 -26.38 10.84
N GLU A 110 -1.86 -26.16 9.57
CA GLU A 110 -1.02 -26.52 8.43
C GLU A 110 0.31 -25.74 8.43
N ILE A 111 0.24 -24.41 8.58
CA ILE A 111 1.43 -23.55 8.69
C ILE A 111 2.29 -23.97 9.89
N GLN A 112 1.67 -24.24 11.04
CA GLN A 112 2.39 -24.69 12.23
C GLN A 112 3.09 -26.03 12.00
N ALA A 113 2.43 -26.98 11.35
CA ALA A 113 3.02 -28.27 11.02
C ALA A 113 4.21 -28.13 10.05
N GLU A 114 4.11 -27.25 9.05
CA GLU A 114 5.20 -26.95 8.13
C GLU A 114 6.42 -26.36 8.86
N TRP A 115 6.20 -25.40 9.77
CA TRP A 115 7.28 -24.80 10.55
C TRP A 115 7.96 -25.79 11.49
N LEU A 116 7.18 -26.68 12.14
CA LEU A 116 7.73 -27.73 12.99
C LEU A 116 8.50 -28.76 12.19
N ALA A 117 8.03 -29.13 11.00
CA ALA A 117 8.74 -30.04 10.11
C ALA A 117 10.07 -29.43 9.63
N TRP A 118 10.05 -28.13 9.28
CA TRP A 118 11.27 -27.40 8.92
C TRP A 118 12.24 -27.32 10.09
N ASP A 119 11.76 -27.02 11.30
CA ASP A 119 12.60 -26.99 12.51
C ASP A 119 13.22 -28.36 12.82
N GLU A 120 12.47 -29.46 12.66
CA GLU A 120 13.00 -30.81 12.82
C GLU A 120 14.06 -31.15 11.75
N GLU A 121 13.84 -30.76 10.49
CA GLU A 121 14.82 -30.93 9.43
C GLU A 121 16.13 -30.17 9.74
N GLN A 122 16.04 -28.94 10.27
CA GLN A 122 17.22 -28.18 10.70
C GLN A 122 17.91 -28.85 11.91
N ARG A 123 17.14 -29.43 12.84
CA ARG A 123 17.67 -30.14 14.02
C ARG A 123 18.39 -31.43 13.64
N GLU A 124 17.79 -32.24 12.76
CA GLU A 124 18.38 -33.49 12.27
C GLU A 124 19.58 -33.23 11.34
N GLY A 125 19.48 -32.23 10.46
CA GLY A 125 20.57 -31.82 9.58
C GLY A 125 21.79 -31.32 10.34
N GLY A 126 21.57 -30.72 11.52
CA GLY A 126 22.62 -30.20 12.36
C GLY A 126 23.43 -29.10 11.68
N ASP A 127 24.65 -28.87 12.14
CA ASP A 127 25.51 -27.84 11.59
C ASP A 127 26.10 -28.27 10.23
N ASP A 128 25.75 -27.56 9.15
CA ASP A 128 26.27 -27.76 7.80
C ASP A 128 27.81 -27.80 7.73
N ARG A 129 28.51 -27.23 8.73
CA ARG A 129 29.97 -27.34 8.88
C ARG A 129 30.47 -28.77 9.06
N ARG A 130 29.61 -29.72 9.45
CA ARG A 130 29.95 -31.16 9.55
C ARG A 130 30.29 -31.78 8.20
N PHE A 131 29.77 -31.22 7.10
CA PHE A 131 30.01 -31.73 5.74
C PHE A 131 31.20 -31.04 5.05
N SER A 132 31.77 -30.00 5.66
CA SER A 132 32.97 -29.33 5.15
C SER A 132 34.23 -29.87 5.81
N SER A 133 35.02 -30.58 4.99
CA SER A 133 36.23 -31.27 5.45
C SER A 133 37.39 -30.33 5.79
N THR A 134 37.47 -29.15 5.15
CA THR A 134 38.58 -28.21 5.32
C THR A 134 38.14 -26.84 5.83
N ALA A 135 39.05 -26.11 6.47
CA ALA A 135 38.78 -24.79 7.02
C ALA A 135 38.55 -23.72 5.93
N GLU A 136 39.21 -23.86 4.78
CA GLU A 136 39.06 -22.95 3.64
C GLU A 136 37.69 -23.09 2.97
N GLU A 137 37.18 -24.32 2.82
CA GLU A 137 35.82 -24.57 2.30
C GLU A 137 34.75 -23.98 3.21
N ARG A 138 34.95 -24.02 4.54
CA ARG A 138 34.06 -23.37 5.52
C ARG A 138 34.04 -21.86 5.36
N GLN A 139 35.22 -21.23 5.30
CA GLN A 139 35.34 -19.79 5.21
C GLN A 139 34.79 -19.23 3.88
N SER A 140 34.92 -20.00 2.78
CA SER A 140 34.37 -19.59 1.48
C SER A 140 32.86 -19.75 1.39
N ARG A 141 32.26 -20.72 2.10
CA ARG A 141 30.82 -20.99 2.02
C ARG A 141 30.02 -20.21 3.07
N PHE A 142 30.66 -19.85 4.19
CA PHE A 142 30.05 -19.12 5.30
C PHE A 142 30.96 -17.97 5.77
N PRO A 143 31.12 -16.90 4.97
CA PRO A 143 32.11 -15.85 5.22
C PRO A 143 31.86 -15.01 6.47
N ASP A 144 30.60 -14.92 6.90
CA ASP A 144 30.16 -14.10 8.04
C ASP A 144 30.20 -14.84 9.39
N VAL A 145 30.50 -16.14 9.36
CA VAL A 145 30.53 -16.98 10.56
C VAL A 145 31.95 -16.97 11.13
N LEU A 146 32.12 -16.41 12.32
CA LEU A 146 33.39 -16.46 13.03
C LEU A 146 33.75 -17.92 13.35
N SER A 147 34.97 -18.32 13.00
CA SER A 147 35.55 -19.57 13.45
C SER A 147 35.50 -19.64 14.97
N LEU A 148 34.83 -20.67 15.52
CA LEU A 148 34.89 -20.96 16.95
C LEU A 148 36.35 -21.27 17.29
N GLN A 149 37.05 -20.31 17.90
CA GLN A 149 38.36 -20.55 18.49
C GLN A 149 38.13 -21.26 19.81
N PHE A 150 38.36 -22.57 19.84
CA PHE A 150 38.62 -23.24 21.10
C PHE A 150 39.96 -22.70 21.61
N GLY A 151 39.94 -22.13 22.82
CA GLY A 151 41.13 -21.54 23.44
C GLY A 151 42.24 -22.57 23.67
N PRO A 152 43.47 -22.12 23.99
CA PRO A 152 44.64 -23.00 24.12
C PRO A 152 44.62 -23.92 25.35
N ASP A 153 43.58 -23.84 26.18
CA ASP A 153 43.31 -24.77 27.27
C ASP A 153 42.00 -25.50 26.96
N ASP A 154 42.08 -26.82 26.75
CA ASP A 154 40.97 -27.74 26.45
C ASP A 154 39.96 -27.87 27.62
N GLY A 155 39.33 -26.77 28.00
CA GLY A 155 38.18 -26.74 28.89
C GLY A 155 36.91 -26.62 28.07
N GLY A 156 36.31 -27.76 27.71
CA GLY A 156 34.90 -27.79 27.34
C GLY A 156 34.06 -27.08 28.41
N MET A 157 32.89 -26.54 28.03
CA MET A 157 32.00 -25.84 28.97
C MET A 157 31.81 -26.67 30.24
N GLU A 158 32.45 -26.27 31.33
CA GLU A 158 32.11 -26.79 32.64
C GLU A 158 30.67 -26.36 32.91
N LEU A 159 29.80 -27.36 33.13
CA LEU A 159 28.50 -27.14 33.72
C LEU A 159 28.73 -26.39 35.02
N ASP A 160 28.16 -25.18 35.14
CA ASP A 160 27.95 -24.52 36.42
C ASP A 160 27.11 -25.47 37.29
N VAL A 161 27.79 -26.32 38.06
CA VAL A 161 27.18 -27.10 39.13
C VAL A 161 26.79 -26.08 40.19
N LEU A 162 25.50 -25.76 40.20
CA LEU A 162 24.84 -25.05 41.30
C LEU A 162 25.21 -25.74 42.61
N ILE A 163 26.09 -25.10 43.38
CA ILE A 163 26.26 -25.39 44.80
C ILE A 163 24.93 -24.98 45.46
N SER A 164 24.01 -25.94 45.55
CA SER A 164 22.93 -25.87 46.53
C SER A 164 23.54 -26.23 47.88
N ALA A 165 23.52 -25.24 48.78
CA ALA A 165 23.67 -25.45 50.21
C ALA A 165 22.53 -26.34 50.76
N GLU A 166 22.69 -26.78 52.02
CA GLU A 166 21.83 -27.66 52.84
C GLU A 166 22.29 -29.13 52.79
N ASN A 167 22.75 -29.79 53.86
CA ASN A 167 22.73 -29.56 55.32
C ASN A 167 23.96 -30.24 55.96
#